data_AF-A0A941J5T4-F1
#
_entry.id   AF-A0A941J5T4-F1
#
_cell.length_a   1.000
_cell.length_b   1.000
_cell.length_c   1.000
_cell.angle_alpha   90.00
_cell.angle_beta   90.00
_cell.angle_gamma   90.00
#
_symmetry.space_group_name_H-M   'P 1'
#
loop_
_entity.id
_entity.type
_entity.pdbx_description
1 polymer ?
#
loop_
_entity_poly.entity_id
_entity_poly.type
_entity_poly.pdbx_seq_one_letter_code
_entity_poly.pdbx_strand_id
1 'polypeptide(L)' 'MTFIEVEQRKSVIEISGRLAGYEKDQYFVASVPNSETSLDRINNAAEENDIEKWSLHHTLR' A
#
# COMPACT_ATOMS: atom_id res chain seq x y z
N MET A 1 10.35 -11.72 -1.29
CA MET A 1 10.30 -10.24 -1.26
C MET A 1 8.87 -9.84 -0.92
N THR A 2 8.69 -9.25 0.25
CA THR A 2 7.42 -8.62 0.64
C THR A 2 7.34 -7.24 0.00
N PHE A 3 6.18 -6.88 -0.54
CA PHE A 3 5.98 -5.55 -1.12
C PHE A 3 4.55 -5.07 -0.91
N ILE A 4 4.38 -3.75 -0.94
CA ILE A 4 3.09 -3.08 -0.96
C ILE A 4 3.04 -2.07 -2.11
N GLU A 5 1.87 -1.98 -2.74
CA GLU A 5 1.52 -0.98 -3.72
C GLU A 5 0.39 -0.13 -3.14
N VAL A 6 0.47 1.18 -3.34
CA VAL A 6 -0.48 2.15 -2.80
C VAL A 6 -0.99 3.02 -3.93
N GLU A 7 -2.29 2.91 -4.23
CA GLU A 7 -2.97 3.71 -5.25
C GLU A 7 -3.96 4.68 -4.57
N GLN A 8 -3.77 5.98 -4.79
CA GLN A 8 -4.71 7.00 -4.31
C GLN A 8 -5.83 7.21 -5.33
N ARG A 9 -7.07 7.01 -4.90
CA ARG A 9 -8.28 7.34 -5.67
C ARG A 9 -9.05 8.47 -5.01
N LYS A 10 -10.09 8.99 -5.67
CA LYS A 10 -10.84 10.17 -5.19
C LYS A 10 -11.33 10.07 -3.75
N SER A 11 -11.79 8.90 -3.30
CA SER A 11 -12.39 8.74 -1.96
C SER A 11 -11.73 7.66 -1.10
N VAL A 12 -10.86 6.84 -1.70
CA VAL A 12 -10.19 5.73 -1.02
C VAL A 12 -8.73 5.65 -1.44
N ILE A 13 -7.93 5.04 -0.59
CA ILE A 13 -6.57 4.59 -0.92
C ILE A 13 -6.67 3.06 -1.01
N GLU A 14 -6.33 2.53 -2.17
CA GLU A 14 -6.20 1.08 -2.36
C GLU A 14 -4.78 0.67 -1.99
N ILE A 15 -4.69 -0.37 -1.17
CA ILE A 15 -3.44 -0.96 -0.72
C ILE A 15 -3.46 -2.41 -1.15
N SER A 16 -2.57 -2.78 -2.05
CA SER A 16 -2.36 -4.16 -2.48
C SER A 16 -0.96 -4.59 -2.10
N GLY A 17 -0.73 -5.90 -2.05
CA GLY A 17 0.60 -6.37 -1.77
C GLY A 17 0.74 -7.88 -1.75
N ARG A 18 2.00 -8.29 -1.58
CA ARG A 18 2.39 -9.68 -1.39
C ARG A 18 3.19 -9.79 -0.11
N LEU A 19 2.72 -10.63 0.80
CA LEU A 19 3.45 -11.07 1.97
C LEU A 19 4.18 -12.37 1.62
N ALA A 20 5.52 -12.36 1.69
CA ALA A 20 6.30 -13.56 1.47
C ALA A 20 6.04 -14.55 2.62
N GLY A 21 5.49 -15.71 2.30
CA GLY A 21 5.21 -16.75 3.30
C GLY A 21 6.23 -17.89 3.24
N TYR A 22 6.28 -18.70 4.28
CA TYR A 22 7.20 -19.84 4.37
C TYR A 22 6.87 -20.95 3.36
N GLU A 23 5.59 -21.28 3.18
CA GLU A 23 5.13 -22.31 2.22
C GLU A 23 4.48 -21.70 0.97
N LYS A 24 3.80 -20.55 1.13
CA LYS A 24 3.12 -19.85 0.04
C LYS A 24 3.06 -18.36 0.32
N ASP A 25 3.17 -17.58 -0.74
CA ASP A 25 2.93 -16.14 -0.70
C ASP A 25 1.44 -15.85 -0.44
N GLN A 26 1.16 -14.79 0.30
CA GLN A 26 -0.19 -14.28 0.51
C GLN A 26 -0.35 -12.95 -0.21
N TYR A 27 -1.41 -12.85 -0.99
CA TYR A 27 -1.77 -11.63 -1.70
C TYR A 27 -2.98 -11.00 -1.02
N PHE A 28 -2.97 -9.68 -0.90
CA PHE A 28 -4.08 -8.95 -0.31
C PHE A 28 -4.41 -7.69 -1.10
N VAL A 29 -5.65 -7.25 -0.95
CA VAL A 29 -6.15 -5.96 -1.40
C VAL A 29 -7.03 -5.41 -0.28
N ALA A 30 -6.78 -4.18 0.12
CA ALA A 30 -7.55 -3.45 1.10
C ALA A 30 -7.85 -2.03 0.60
N SER A 31 -8.91 -1.43 1.12
CA SER A 31 -9.26 -0.05 0.83
C SER A 31 -9.50 0.68 2.14
N VAL A 32 -8.89 1.85 2.29
CA VAL A 32 -9.12 2.75 3.42
C VAL A 32 -9.61 4.11 2.91
N PRO A 33 -10.30 4.92 3.73
CA PRO A 33 -10.67 6.27 3.32
C PRO A 33 -9.46 7.08 2.85
N ASN A 34 -9.62 7.85 1.78
CA ASN A 34 -8.57 8.79 1.36
C ASN A 34 -8.55 9.98 2.32
N SER A 35 -7.70 9.89 3.33
CA SER A 35 -7.46 10.92 4.32
C SER A 35 -5.97 11.07 4.59
N GLU A 36 -5.57 12.26 5.01
CA GLU A 36 -4.19 12.53 5.42
C GLU A 36 -3.73 11.58 6.55
N THR A 37 -4.60 11.32 7.53
CA THR A 37 -4.34 10.35 8.60
C THR A 37 -4.11 8.93 8.09
N SER A 38 -4.85 8.51 7.06
CA SER A 38 -4.66 7.19 6.43
C SER A 38 -3.34 7.12 5.68
N LEU A 39 -2.97 8.17 4.94
CA LEU A 39 -1.69 8.24 4.23
C LEU A 39 -0.50 8.24 5.18
N ASP A 40 -0.55 9.03 6.25
CA ASP A 40 0.49 9.10 7.26
C ASP A 40 0.75 7.73 7.89
N ARG A 41 -0.32 7.04 8.30
CA ARG A 41 -0.23 5.68 8.84
C ARG A 41 0.38 4.68 7.86
N ILE A 42 0.03 4.75 6.58
CA ILE A 42 0.59 3.87 5.54
C ILE A 42 2.08 4.16 5.35
N ASN A 43 2.48 5.44 5.33
CA ASN A 43 3.88 5.83 5.19
C ASN A 43 4.71 5.36 6.38
N ASN A 44 4.25 5.63 7.61
CA ASN A 44 4.93 5.21 8.82
C ASN A 44 5.10 3.68 8.87
N ALA A 45 4.05 2.92 8.53
CA ALA A 45 4.13 1.46 8.48
C ALA A 45 5.12 0.95 7.41
N ALA A 46 5.22 1.62 6.27
CA ALA A 46 6.17 1.25 5.21
C ALA A 46 7.62 1.51 5.64
N GLU A 47 7.88 2.67 6.26
CA GLU A 47 9.21 3.04 6.79
C GLU A 47 9.65 2.10 7.93
N GLU A 48 8.76 1.80 8.89
CA GLU A 48 9.07 0.90 10.01
C GLU A 48 9.44 -0.52 9.57
N ASN A 49 8.92 -0.97 8.42
CA ASN A 49 9.07 -2.36 7.96
C ASN A 49 10.02 -2.51 6.76
N ASP A 50 10.75 -1.45 6.40
CA ASP A 50 11.65 -1.41 5.23
C ASP A 50 10.98 -1.98 3.96
N ILE A 51 9.69 -1.70 3.82
CA ILE A 51 8.91 -2.17 2.68
C ILE A 51 9.08 -1.15 1.57
N GLU A 52 9.65 -1.59 0.45
CA GLU A 52 9.68 -0.78 -0.76
C GLU A 52 8.25 -0.36 -1.14
N LYS A 53 7.97 0.94 -0.98
CA LYS A 53 6.71 1.55 -1.40
C LYS A 53 6.82 1.90 -2.87
N TRP A 54 6.11 1.16 -3.72
CA TRP A 54 5.96 1.52 -5.13
C TRP A 54 4.76 2.46 -5.29
N SER A 55 5.04 3.76 -5.38
CA SER A 55 4.05 4.80 -5.69
C SER A 55 4.10 5.13 -7.19
N LEU A 56 3.23 4.51 -7.99
CA LEU A 56 3.08 4.85 -9.42
C LEU A 56 1.60 4.95 -9.83
N HIS A 57 1.01 6.13 -9.71
CA HIS A 57 0.78 7.07 -10.82
C HIS A 57 -0.28 8.11 -10.43
N HIS A 58 0.12 9.39 -10.43
CA HIS A 58 -0.80 10.47 -10.77
C HIS A 58 -1.25 10.23 -12.22
N THR A 59 -2.41 9.59 -12.42
CA THR A 59 -3.14 9.79 -13.66
C THR A 59 -3.93 11.08 -13.49
N LEU A 60 -3.27 12.21 -13.76
CA LEU A 60 -3.97 13.43 -14.15
C LEU A 60 -4.59 13.14 -15.53
N ARG A 61 -5.88 12.82 -15.55
CA ARG A 61 -6.70 12.84 -16.76
C ARG A 61 -7.93 13.68 -16.53
#